data_AF-A0A531KCQ4-F1
#
_entry.id   AF-A0A531KCQ4-F1
#
_cell.length_a   1.000
_cell.length_b   1.000
_cell.length_c   1.000
_cell.angle_alpha   90.00
_cell.angle_beta   90.00
_cell.angle_gamma   90.00
#
_symmetry.space_group_name_H-M   'P 1'
#
loop_
_entity.id
_entity.type
_entity.pdbx_description
1 polymer ?
#
loop_
_entity_poly.entity_id
_entity_poly.type
_entity_poly.pdbx_seq_one_letter_code
_entity_poly.pdbx_strand_id
1 'polypeptide(L)'
;ALLRAGRFDRQVLVDRPDKQGRVQILQVHMKKAKLAADVDAEKVAALTPGFTGADLANLVNEATLLATRRRADVVTMDDFNNAVERIVAGLEKRNRLLNPREREIVAYHEMGHALVAMALPGVDPVHKVSIIPRGVGALGYTIQR
;
A
#
# COMPACT_ATOMS: atom_id res chain seq x y z
N ALA A 1 3.59 -24.27 30.63
CA ALA A 1 3.12 -23.90 31.98
C ALA A 1 1.99 -22.85 31.97
N LEU A 2 2.01 -21.88 31.05
CA LEU A 2 1.06 -20.76 31.00
C LEU A 2 -0.37 -21.11 30.57
N LEU A 3 -0.55 -22.06 29.66
CA LEU A 3 -1.86 -22.47 29.11
C LEU A 3 -2.56 -23.58 29.91
N ARG A 4 -2.11 -23.89 31.13
CA ARG A 4 -2.77 -24.88 31.98
C ARG A 4 -4.02 -24.27 32.61
N ALA A 5 -5.01 -25.11 32.90
CA ALA A 5 -6.23 -24.71 33.60
C ALA A 5 -5.91 -23.91 34.88
N GLY A 6 -6.63 -22.81 35.11
CA GLY A 6 -6.40 -21.88 36.22
C GLY A 6 -5.39 -20.75 35.95
N ARG A 7 -4.97 -20.55 34.69
CA ARG A 7 -4.06 -19.46 34.27
C ARG A 7 -4.58 -18.74 33.03
N PHE A 8 -3.92 -18.84 31.87
CA PHE A 8 -4.50 -18.41 30.59
C PHE A 8 -5.41 -19.51 30.05
N ASP A 9 -6.57 -19.63 30.67
CA ASP A 9 -7.60 -20.62 30.37
C ASP A 9 -8.50 -20.21 29.19
N ARG A 10 -8.53 -18.92 28.83
CA ARG A 10 -9.23 -18.40 27.65
C ARG A 10 -8.28 -17.69 26.70
N GLN A 11 -8.50 -17.94 25.42
CA GLN A 11 -7.88 -17.21 24.32
C GLN A 11 -8.98 -16.58 23.49
N VAL A 12 -8.85 -15.29 23.21
CA VAL A 12 -9.73 -14.58 22.28
C VAL A 12 -8.88 -14.23 21.07
N LEU A 13 -9.24 -14.81 19.93
CA LEU A 13 -8.59 -14.51 18.67
C LEU A 13 -9.02 -13.13 18.20
N VAL A 14 -8.05 -12.30 17.82
CA VAL A 14 -8.30 -11.00 17.17
C VAL A 14 -7.80 -11.11 15.75
N ASP A 15 -8.73 -11.34 14.83
CA ASP A 15 -8.44 -11.49 13.42
C ASP A 15 -8.12 -10.15 12.74
N ARG A 16 -7.59 -10.24 11.52
CA ARG A 16 -7.39 -9.06 10.68
C ARG A 16 -8.75 -8.44 10.33
N PRO A 17 -8.83 -7.10 10.28
CA PRO A 17 -10.07 -6.44 9.94
C PRO A 17 -10.51 -6.74 8.49
N ASP A 18 -11.80 -6.97 8.31
CA ASP A 18 -12.43 -6.98 7.00
C ASP A 18 -12.49 -5.54 6.41
N LYS A 19 -13.10 -5.37 5.23
CA LYS A 19 -13.17 -4.05 4.59
C LYS A 19 -13.86 -3.02 5.50
N GLN A 20 -14.97 -3.38 6.16
CA GLN A 20 -15.70 -2.46 7.02
C GLN A 20 -14.90 -2.10 8.28
N GLY A 21 -14.25 -3.07 8.90
CA GLY A 21 -13.34 -2.86 10.02
C GLY A 21 -12.17 -1.94 9.64
N ARG A 22 -11.60 -2.09 8.44
CA ARG A 22 -10.56 -1.16 7.95
C ARG A 22 -11.08 0.26 7.76
N VAL A 23 -12.32 0.43 7.26
CA VAL A 23 -12.96 1.77 7.17
C VAL A 23 -13.10 2.39 8.56
N GLN A 24 -13.59 1.64 9.55
CA GLN A 24 -13.75 2.13 10.91
C GLN A 24 -12.42 2.53 11.55
N ILE A 25 -11.38 1.71 11.37
CA ILE A 25 -10.02 2.01 11.84
C ILE A 25 -9.50 3.28 11.16
N LEU A 26 -9.63 3.38 9.83
CA LEU A 26 -9.21 4.57 9.08
C LEU A 26 -9.92 5.82 9.60
N GLN A 27 -11.24 5.78 9.83
CA GLN A 27 -11.99 6.91 10.38
C GLN A 27 -11.48 7.38 11.75
N VAL A 28 -10.94 6.47 12.58
CA VAL A 28 -10.31 6.86 13.85
C VAL A 28 -8.98 7.58 13.62
N HIS A 29 -8.13 7.04 12.75
CA HIS A 29 -6.79 7.60 12.51
C HIS A 29 -6.81 8.86 11.65
N MET A 30 -7.71 8.94 10.68
CA MET A 30 -7.91 10.08 9.78
C MET A 30 -8.27 11.38 10.51
N LYS A 31 -8.93 11.31 11.67
CA LYS A 31 -9.22 12.47 12.52
C LYS A 31 -7.98 13.23 12.99
N LYS A 32 -6.80 12.60 12.96
CA LYS A 32 -5.54 13.22 13.39
C LYS A 32 -4.88 14.07 12.30
N ALA A 33 -5.35 14.00 11.06
CA ALA A 33 -4.80 14.71 9.92
C ALA A 33 -5.81 15.70 9.32
N LYS A 34 -5.32 16.79 8.73
CA LYS A 34 -6.16 17.69 7.92
C LYS A 34 -6.30 17.09 6.53
N LEU A 35 -7.49 16.59 6.20
CA LEU A 35 -7.77 15.92 4.94
C LEU A 35 -8.47 16.87 3.97
N ALA A 36 -8.19 16.71 2.68
CA ALA A 36 -8.96 17.32 1.61
C ALA A 36 -10.34 16.65 1.50
N ALA A 37 -11.31 17.37 0.93
CA ALA A 37 -12.71 16.94 0.86
C ALA A 37 -12.94 15.69 -0.01
N ASP A 38 -11.99 15.36 -0.89
CA ASP A 38 -12.02 14.22 -1.79
C ASP A 38 -11.49 12.91 -1.16
N VAL A 39 -10.94 12.97 0.06
CA VAL A 39 -10.41 11.80 0.76
C VAL A 39 -11.55 10.94 1.30
N ASP A 40 -11.63 9.72 0.79
CA ASP A 40 -12.67 8.75 1.12
C ASP A 40 -12.07 7.49 1.76
N ALA A 41 -12.47 7.21 3.01
CA ALA A 41 -12.02 6.06 3.77
C ALA A 41 -12.38 4.72 3.10
N GLU A 42 -13.50 4.64 2.38
CA GLU A 42 -13.89 3.42 1.66
C GLU A 42 -12.95 3.13 0.51
N LYS A 43 -12.54 4.17 -0.23
CA LYS A 43 -11.55 4.04 -1.31
C LYS A 43 -10.21 3.61 -0.73
N VAL A 44 -9.75 4.23 0.37
CA VAL A 44 -8.48 3.84 1.02
C VAL A 44 -8.55 2.40 1.56
N ALA A 45 -9.67 1.97 2.14
CA ALA A 45 -9.85 0.60 2.62
C ALA A 45 -9.83 -0.44 1.49
N ALA A 46 -10.31 -0.08 0.29
CA ALA A 46 -10.23 -0.93 -0.90
C ALA A 46 -8.80 -1.13 -1.39
N LEU A 47 -7.92 -0.14 -1.17
CA LEU A 47 -6.50 -0.20 -1.57
C LEU A 47 -5.61 -0.96 -0.59
N THR A 48 -6.14 -1.38 0.57
CA THR A 48 -5.36 -1.91 1.70
C THR A 48 -5.80 -3.32 2.13
N PRO A 49 -6.02 -4.27 1.20
CA PRO A 49 -6.36 -5.64 1.59
C PRO A 49 -5.24 -6.24 2.46
N GLY A 50 -5.63 -6.92 3.53
CA GLY A 50 -4.71 -7.58 4.46
C GLY A 50 -4.01 -6.68 5.48
N PHE A 51 -4.24 -5.36 5.43
CA PHE A 51 -3.67 -4.42 6.40
C PHE A 51 -4.27 -4.62 7.80
N THR A 52 -3.40 -4.61 8.82
CA THR A 52 -3.79 -4.60 10.23
C THR A 52 -4.13 -3.18 10.69
N GLY A 53 -4.64 -3.03 11.92
CA GLY A 53 -4.89 -1.71 12.50
C GLY A 53 -3.62 -0.84 12.61
N ALA A 54 -2.48 -1.46 12.91
CA ALA A 54 -1.20 -0.76 12.95
C ALA A 54 -0.75 -0.31 11.55
N ASP A 55 -0.96 -1.13 10.52
CA ASP A 55 -0.61 -0.78 9.14
C ASP A 55 -1.44 0.41 8.65
N LEU A 56 -2.74 0.45 8.96
CA LEU A 56 -3.62 1.57 8.62
C LEU A 56 -3.24 2.86 9.36
N ALA A 57 -2.88 2.75 10.63
CA ALA A 57 -2.36 3.88 11.40
C ALA A 57 -1.09 4.44 10.76
N ASN A 58 -0.16 3.56 10.36
CA ASN A 58 1.07 3.93 9.69
C ASN A 58 0.81 4.53 8.30
N LEU A 59 -0.17 4.02 7.55
CA LEU A 59 -0.59 4.56 6.26
C LEU A 59 -1.03 6.02 6.35
N VAL A 60 -1.89 6.35 7.33
CA VAL A 60 -2.33 7.74 7.55
C VAL A 60 -1.13 8.65 7.88
N ASN A 61 -0.19 8.15 8.67
CA ASN A 61 1.02 8.90 9.01
C ASN A 61 1.91 9.13 7.77
N GLU A 62 2.15 8.12 6.95
CA GLU A 62 2.95 8.25 5.71
C GLU A 62 2.28 9.21 4.70
N ALA A 63 0.96 9.16 4.54
CA ALA A 63 0.23 10.12 3.71
C ALA A 63 0.40 11.56 4.24
N THR A 64 0.35 11.75 5.56
CA THR A 64 0.57 13.05 6.20
C THR A 64 2.01 13.56 5.99
N LEU A 65 2.99 12.68 6.08
CA LEU A 65 4.40 13.02 5.82
C LEU A 65 4.64 13.41 4.35
N LEU A 66 3.97 12.74 3.40
CA LEU A 66 4.03 13.09 1.98
C LEU A 66 3.44 14.48 1.72
N ALA A 67 2.27 14.78 2.29
CA ALA A 67 1.67 16.11 2.19
C ALA A 67 2.57 17.19 2.81
N THR A 68 3.15 16.92 3.98
CA THR A 68 4.09 17.84 4.65
C THR A 68 5.34 18.08 3.81
N ARG A 69 5.90 17.05 3.19
CA ARG A 69 7.09 17.17 2.33
C ARG A 69 6.88 18.07 1.12
N ARG A 70 5.67 18.09 0.54
CA ARG A 70 5.30 19.01 -0.54
C ARG A 70 4.78 20.36 -0.04
N ARG A 71 4.90 20.65 1.27
CA ARG A 71 4.44 21.88 1.95
C ARG A 71 2.95 22.17 1.72
N ALA A 72 2.12 21.13 1.70
CA ALA A 72 0.68 21.29 1.57
C ALA A 72 -0.01 21.38 2.93
N ASP A 73 -1.09 22.15 2.99
CA ASP A 73 -1.89 22.33 4.21
C ASP A 73 -2.85 21.16 4.50
N VAL A 74 -3.16 20.38 3.47
CA VAL A 74 -4.10 19.25 3.52
C VAL A 74 -3.55 18.01 2.82
N VAL A 75 -3.88 16.85 3.38
CA VAL A 75 -3.58 15.52 2.83
C VAL A 75 -4.67 15.16 1.81
N THR A 76 -4.25 14.73 0.62
CA THR A 76 -5.12 14.41 -0.52
C THR A 76 -5.21 12.91 -0.76
N MET A 77 -6.15 12.48 -1.60
CA MET A 77 -6.25 11.06 -1.98
C MET A 77 -4.97 10.56 -2.68
N ASP A 78 -4.27 11.43 -3.40
CA ASP A 78 -2.98 11.09 -4.02
C ASP A 78 -1.87 10.83 -3.00
N ASP A 79 -1.88 11.52 -1.86
CA ASP A 79 -0.92 11.24 -0.78
C ASP A 79 -1.17 9.84 -0.20
N PHE A 80 -2.44 9.41 -0.07
CA PHE A 80 -2.79 8.04 0.31
C PHE A 80 -2.37 7.01 -0.73
N ASN A 81 -2.64 7.26 -2.02
CA ASN A 81 -2.22 6.37 -3.11
C ASN A 81 -0.70 6.14 -3.09
N ASN A 82 0.06 7.23 -2.95
CA ASN A 82 1.52 7.19 -2.89
C ASN A 82 2.02 6.51 -1.60
N ALA A 83 1.33 6.71 -0.47
CA ALA A 83 1.68 6.06 0.78
C ALA A 83 1.44 4.54 0.73
N VAL A 84 0.32 4.08 0.14
CA VAL A 84 0.06 2.65 -0.10
C VAL A 84 1.15 2.07 -0.99
N GLU A 85 1.47 2.72 -2.11
CA GLU A 85 2.53 2.26 -3.01
C GLU A 85 3.89 2.16 -2.30
N ARG A 86 4.22 3.13 -1.44
CA ARG A 86 5.44 3.12 -0.66
C ARG A 86 5.48 1.99 0.38
N ILE A 87 4.35 1.67 1.01
CA ILE A 87 4.27 0.58 1.99
C ILE A 87 4.36 -0.78 1.31
N VAL A 88 3.70 -0.96 0.16
CA VAL A 88 3.64 -2.23 -0.57
C VAL A 88 4.90 -2.48 -1.40
N ALA A 89 5.32 -1.50 -2.22
CA ALA A 89 6.44 -1.65 -3.15
C ALA A 89 7.77 -1.12 -2.58
N GLY A 90 7.74 -0.39 -1.46
CA GLY A 90 8.91 0.20 -0.83
C GLY A 90 9.28 1.60 -1.34
N LEU A 91 10.34 2.15 -0.75
CA LEU A 91 10.88 3.48 -1.07
C LEU A 91 11.45 3.54 -2.49
N GLU A 92 11.12 4.60 -3.21
CA GLU A 92 11.74 4.93 -4.50
C GLU A 92 13.24 5.18 -4.32
N LYS A 93 14.07 4.51 -5.14
CA LYS A 93 15.53 4.71 -5.14
C LYS A 93 15.96 5.68 -6.23
N ARG A 94 15.84 6.98 -5.95
CA ARG A 94 16.26 8.06 -6.86
C ARG A 94 17.75 8.00 -7.25
N ASN A 95 18.61 7.49 -6.37
CA ASN A 95 20.05 7.39 -6.63
C ASN A 95 20.46 6.15 -7.45
N ARG A 96 19.54 5.20 -7.68
CA ARG A 96 19.83 4.02 -8.49
C ARG A 96 19.36 4.27 -9.91
N LEU A 97 20.19 4.97 -10.67
CA LEU A 97 19.98 5.15 -12.11
C LEU A 97 20.32 3.85 -12.82
N LEU A 98 19.31 3.23 -13.45
CA LEU A 98 19.52 2.11 -14.36
C LEU A 98 20.18 2.65 -15.64
N ASN A 99 21.17 1.92 -16.16
CA ASN A 99 21.71 2.26 -17.47
C ASN A 99 20.63 2.03 -18.56
N PRO A 100 20.76 2.61 -19.77
CA PRO A 100 19.73 2.50 -20.80
C PRO A 100 19.33 1.06 -21.14
N ARG A 101 20.31 0.15 -21.17
CA ARG A 101 20.09 -1.28 -21.47
C ARG A 101 19.34 -2.00 -20.35
N GLU A 102 19.70 -1.75 -19.09
CA GLU A 102 18.99 -2.29 -17.93
C GLU A 102 17.55 -1.78 -17.88
N ARG A 103 17.33 -0.49 -18.15
CA ARG A 103 16.00 0.12 -18.19
C ARG A 103 15.14 -0.53 -19.28
N GLU A 104 15.71 -0.82 -20.44
CA GLU A 104 15.02 -1.54 -21.52
C GLU A 104 14.67 -2.97 -21.13
N ILE A 105 15.61 -3.71 -20.52
CA ILE A 105 15.37 -5.08 -20.03
C ILE A 105 14.22 -5.09 -19.02
N VAL A 106 14.22 -4.16 -18.06
CA VAL A 106 13.16 -4.04 -17.06
C VAL A 106 11.83 -3.68 -17.73
N ALA A 107 11.82 -2.79 -18.72
CA ALA A 107 10.60 -2.45 -19.45
C ALA A 107 9.99 -3.68 -20.13
N TYR A 108 10.80 -4.51 -20.81
CA TYR A 108 10.30 -5.75 -21.39
C TYR A 108 9.84 -6.75 -20.32
N HIS A 109 10.54 -6.85 -19.19
CA HIS A 109 10.16 -7.74 -18.09
C HIS A 109 8.78 -7.37 -17.52
N GLU A 110 8.57 -6.11 -17.17
CA GLU A 110 7.29 -5.64 -16.61
C GLU A 110 6.16 -5.68 -17.64
N MET A 111 6.45 -5.36 -18.90
CA MET A 111 5.48 -5.51 -19.99
C MET A 111 5.10 -6.99 -20.21
N GLY A 112 6.03 -7.92 -20.01
CA GLY A 112 5.74 -9.36 -20.03
C GLY A 112 4.71 -9.75 -18.98
N HIS A 113 4.90 -9.30 -17.73
CA HIS A 113 3.90 -9.51 -16.66
C HIS A 113 2.55 -8.91 -17.01
N ALA A 114 2.53 -7.67 -17.51
CA ALA A 114 1.30 -6.97 -17.86
C ALA A 114 0.53 -7.67 -19.00
N LEU A 115 1.23 -8.05 -20.08
CA LEU A 115 0.62 -8.71 -21.24
C LEU A 115 0.05 -10.08 -20.88
N VAL A 116 0.79 -10.89 -20.10
CA VAL A 116 0.31 -12.20 -19.66
C VAL A 116 -0.93 -12.06 -18.77
N ALA A 117 -0.92 -11.11 -17.82
CA ALA A 117 -2.06 -10.86 -16.95
C ALA A 117 -3.30 -10.41 -17.73
N MET A 118 -3.15 -9.56 -18.74
CA MET A 118 -4.26 -9.11 -19.58
C MET A 118 -4.81 -10.18 -20.53
N ALA A 119 -3.98 -11.16 -20.92
CA ALA A 119 -4.37 -12.20 -21.86
C ALA A 119 -5.06 -13.40 -21.20
N LEU A 120 -4.83 -13.64 -19.91
CA LEU A 120 -5.36 -14.79 -19.19
C LEU A 120 -6.73 -14.48 -18.55
N PRO A 121 -7.75 -15.34 -18.76
CA PRO A 121 -9.05 -15.17 -18.12
C PRO A 121 -8.97 -15.46 -16.61
N GLY A 122 -9.69 -14.69 -15.81
CA GLY A 122 -9.81 -14.91 -14.36
C GLY A 122 -8.61 -14.42 -13.52
N VAL A 123 -7.69 -13.66 -14.12
CA VAL A 123 -6.60 -12.97 -13.41
C VAL A 123 -7.02 -11.54 -13.07
N ASP A 124 -6.56 -11.03 -11.94
CA ASP A 124 -6.81 -9.65 -11.53
C ASP A 124 -6.26 -8.66 -12.58
N PRO A 125 -6.99 -7.58 -12.91
CA PRO A 125 -6.59 -6.66 -13.96
C PRO A 125 -5.32 -5.89 -13.57
N VAL A 126 -4.53 -5.53 -14.60
CA VAL A 126 -3.34 -4.69 -14.39
C VAL A 126 -3.77 -3.29 -13.99
N HIS A 127 -3.36 -2.88 -12.80
CA HIS A 127 -3.68 -1.56 -12.25
C HIS A 127 -2.60 -0.53 -12.53
N LYS A 128 -1.32 -0.91 -12.42
CA LYS A 128 -0.18 0.00 -12.64
C LYS A 128 1.07 -0.78 -13.01
N VAL A 129 1.81 -0.24 -13.97
CA VAL A 129 3.14 -0.74 -14.38
C VAL A 129 4.16 0.38 -14.17
N SER A 130 5.33 0.05 -13.63
CA SER A 130 6.41 1.01 -13.43
C SER A 130 7.77 0.35 -13.60
N ILE A 131 8.68 1.05 -14.27
CA ILE A 131 10.10 0.68 -14.39
C ILE A 131 10.97 1.46 -13.40
N ILE A 132 10.35 2.15 -12.44
CA ILE A 132 11.05 2.95 -11.44
C ILE A 132 11.44 2.02 -10.28
N PRO A 133 12.74 1.88 -9.97
CA PRO A 133 13.20 0.96 -8.93
C PRO A 133 12.73 1.39 -7.53
N ARG A 134 12.21 0.42 -6.78
CA ARG A 134 11.76 0.59 -5.39
C ARG A 134 12.37 -0.47 -4.47
N GLY A 135 12.55 -0.15 -3.19
CA GLY A 135 12.98 -1.11 -2.17
C GLY A 135 14.35 -1.78 -2.42
N VAL A 136 14.56 -2.96 -1.83
CA VAL A 136 15.77 -3.77 -2.03
C VAL A 136 15.45 -4.88 -3.03
N GLY A 137 15.90 -4.73 -4.28
CA GLY A 137 15.83 -5.79 -5.29
C GLY A 137 14.75 -5.62 -6.37
N ALA A 138 13.77 -4.73 -6.20
CA ALA A 138 12.78 -4.44 -7.26
C ALA A 138 13.30 -3.34 -8.20
N LEU A 139 13.56 -3.71 -9.46
CA LEU A 139 14.00 -2.80 -10.53
C LEU A 139 12.82 -2.21 -11.32
N GLY A 140 11.66 -2.83 -11.23
CA GLY A 140 10.36 -2.42 -11.75
C GLY A 140 9.27 -3.18 -10.97
N TYR A 141 8.02 -2.90 -11.27
CA TYR A 141 6.89 -3.67 -10.74
C TYR A 141 5.63 -3.56 -11.61
N THR A 142 4.79 -4.59 -11.51
CA THR A 142 3.44 -4.65 -12.08
C THR A 142 2.45 -4.97 -10.98
N ILE A 143 1.47 -4.10 -10.74
CA ILE A 143 0.42 -4.29 -9.73
C ILE A 143 -0.84 -4.82 -10.42
N GLN A 144 -1.32 -5.96 -9.94
CA GLN A 144 -2.59 -6.59 -10.33
C GLN A 144 -3.56 -6.50 -9.13
N ARG A 145 -4.80 -6.07 -9.34
CA ARG A 145 -5.87 -6.02 -8.32
C ARG A 145 -7.23 -5.64 -8.90
#